data_AF-A0AB35HE43-F1
#
_entry.id   AF-A0AB35HE43-F1
#
_cell.length_a   1.000
_cell.length_b   1.000
_cell.length_c   1.000
_cell.angle_alpha   90.00
_cell.angle_beta   90.00
_cell.angle_gamma   90.00
#
_symmetry.space_group_name_H-M   'P 1'
#
loop_
_entity.id
_entity.type
_entity.pdbx_description
1 polymer ?
#
loop_
_entity_poly.entity_id
_entity_poly.type
_entity_poly.pdbx_seq_one_letter_code
_entity_poly.pdbx_strand_id
1 'polypeptide(L)'
;MPSFNKLSAATLAASAILGTVAAPAASAKSDPVRSLIDPGTCKTITKLANDGKPVPDPSILHDEDSVKPYFQDGVLEYKVVGDFPYRKQLDAAVAEWNKALDGKASLKEVKPSEADDDTVAIIYKPDPNGYVQGAAYPDHKMVFIKIPNAQYPEAVQGTIAHELGHMMGAGHSCAGALMAGANQNPISYHVTPLDAAAVIQGQFD
;
A
#
# COMPACT_ATOMS: atom_id res chain seq x y z
N MET A 1 -76.47 -8.01 -2.46
CA MET A 1 -75.82 -8.74 -1.36
C MET A 1 -75.26 -10.04 -1.94
N PRO A 2 -74.03 -10.51 -1.68
CA PRO A 2 -72.99 -10.01 -0.78
C PRO A 2 -71.67 -9.60 -1.49
N SER A 3 -70.83 -8.93 -0.70
CA SER A 3 -69.44 -8.52 -0.94
C SER A 3 -68.49 -9.71 -0.99
N PHE A 4 -67.46 -9.65 -1.84
CA PHE A 4 -66.21 -10.39 -1.62
C PHE A 4 -65.01 -9.45 -1.75
N ASN A 5 -64.22 -9.49 -0.67
CA ASN A 5 -63.11 -8.62 -0.35
C ASN A 5 -61.98 -8.68 -1.40
N LYS A 6 -61.50 -7.51 -1.83
CA LYS A 6 -60.18 -7.38 -2.43
C LYS A 6 -59.14 -7.53 -1.32
N LEU A 7 -58.53 -8.71 -1.21
CA LEU A 7 -57.25 -8.87 -0.52
C LEU A 7 -56.15 -8.40 -1.47
N SER A 8 -55.70 -7.16 -1.29
CA SER A 8 -54.44 -6.69 -1.86
C SER A 8 -53.30 -7.42 -1.14
N ALA A 9 -52.62 -8.31 -1.85
CA ALA A 9 -51.35 -8.87 -1.41
C ALA A 9 -50.30 -7.76 -1.41
N ALA A 10 -49.98 -7.21 -0.24
CA ALA A 10 -48.83 -6.34 -0.06
C ALA A 10 -47.56 -7.19 -0.10
N THR A 11 -46.83 -7.12 -1.22
CA THR A 11 -45.48 -7.66 -1.33
C THR A 11 -44.56 -6.83 -0.45
N LEU A 12 -44.20 -7.34 0.74
CA LEU A 12 -43.12 -6.80 1.56
C LEU A 12 -41.79 -7.08 0.86
N ALA A 13 -41.27 -6.08 0.13
CA ALA A 13 -39.89 -6.07 -0.31
C ALA A 13 -39.01 -5.91 0.93
N ALA A 14 -38.41 -7.01 1.39
CA ALA A 14 -37.39 -6.99 2.43
C ALA A 14 -36.11 -6.37 1.83
N SER A 15 -35.94 -5.06 2.02
CA SER A 15 -34.66 -4.40 1.78
C SER A 15 -33.65 -4.90 2.82
N ALA A 16 -32.88 -5.93 2.45
CA ALA A 16 -31.71 -6.33 3.20
C ALA A 16 -30.68 -5.20 3.09
N ILE A 17 -30.65 -4.32 4.08
CA ILE A 17 -29.55 -3.39 4.30
C ILE A 17 -28.38 -4.26 4.76
N LEU A 18 -27.58 -4.73 3.79
CA LEU A 18 -26.26 -5.27 4.07
C LEU A 18 -25.43 -4.10 4.59
N GLY A 19 -25.43 -3.93 5.91
CA GLY A 19 -24.49 -3.07 6.60
C GLY A 19 -23.09 -3.58 6.30
N THR A 20 -22.43 -2.95 5.34
CA THR A 20 -20.99 -3.13 5.13
C THR A 20 -20.33 -2.62 6.39
N VAL A 21 -19.86 -3.55 7.23
CA VAL A 21 -18.90 -3.22 8.29
C VAL A 21 -17.67 -2.67 7.59
N ALA A 22 -17.53 -1.35 7.57
CA ALA A 22 -16.32 -0.71 7.08
C ALA A 22 -15.18 -1.23 7.97
N ALA A 23 -14.22 -1.93 7.36
CA ALA A 23 -13.02 -2.34 8.06
C ALA A 23 -12.36 -1.08 8.65
N PRO A 24 -11.87 -1.14 9.91
CA PRO A 24 -11.14 -0.01 10.47
C PRO A 24 -9.97 0.32 9.55
N ALA A 25 -9.82 1.62 9.24
CA ALA A 25 -8.72 2.10 8.42
C ALA A 25 -7.39 1.62 9.01
N ALA A 26 -6.57 0.96 8.19
CA ALA A 26 -5.19 0.67 8.55
C ALA A 26 -4.50 1.99 8.93
N SER A 27 -3.83 2.02 10.08
CA SER A 27 -3.12 3.18 10.57
C SER A 27 -1.63 2.87 10.57
N ALA A 28 -0.92 3.34 9.54
CA ALA A 28 0.54 3.38 9.52
C ALA A 28 0.99 4.59 10.37
N LYS A 29 1.50 4.35 11.58
CA LYS A 29 2.06 5.44 12.39
C LYS A 29 3.47 5.73 11.87
N SER A 30 3.52 6.59 10.88
CA SER A 30 4.76 7.00 10.24
C SER A 30 4.98 8.52 10.41
N ASP A 31 6.25 8.91 10.31
CA ASP A 31 6.86 10.14 10.83
C ASP A 31 6.05 11.45 10.70
N PRO A 32 6.02 12.32 11.72
CA PRO A 32 5.23 13.56 11.69
C PRO A 32 5.79 14.67 10.77
N VAL A 33 6.83 14.46 9.95
CA VAL A 33 7.65 15.61 9.49
C VAL A 33 7.90 15.74 7.98
N ARG A 34 7.81 14.71 7.12
CA ARG A 34 8.17 14.89 5.69
C ARG A 34 7.04 15.28 4.73
N SER A 35 6.06 16.03 5.27
CA SER A 35 5.14 16.94 4.55
C SER A 35 3.73 16.40 4.25
N LEU A 36 2.73 17.02 4.89
CA LEU A 36 1.36 17.02 4.36
C LEU A 36 1.38 17.81 3.05
N ILE A 37 1.51 17.13 1.92
CA ILE A 37 1.35 17.73 0.59
C ILE A 37 0.01 18.50 0.59
N ASP A 38 0.05 19.77 0.18
CA ASP A 38 -1.15 20.62 0.15
C ASP A 38 -2.29 19.94 -0.63
N PRO A 39 -3.55 19.98 -0.16
CA PRO A 39 -4.66 19.31 -0.82
C PRO A 39 -4.86 19.69 -2.30
N GLY A 40 -4.57 20.95 -2.68
CA GLY A 40 -4.62 21.42 -4.06
C GLY A 40 -3.52 20.80 -4.92
N THR A 41 -2.31 20.69 -4.38
CA THR A 41 -1.20 19.96 -5.01
C THR A 41 -1.56 18.49 -5.17
N CYS A 42 -2.07 17.84 -4.11
CA CYS A 42 -2.50 16.44 -4.16
C CYS A 42 -3.51 16.17 -5.27
N LYS A 43 -4.58 16.97 -5.34
CA LYS A 43 -5.58 16.84 -6.40
C LYS A 43 -4.95 16.94 -7.80
N THR A 44 -3.98 17.84 -7.97
CA THR A 44 -3.31 18.07 -9.25
C THR A 44 -2.42 16.89 -9.63
N ILE A 45 -1.53 16.46 -8.75
CA ILE A 45 -0.57 15.39 -9.04
C ILE A 45 -1.25 14.02 -9.16
N THR A 46 -2.27 13.73 -8.34
CA THR A 46 -3.09 12.51 -8.49
C THR A 46 -3.78 12.49 -9.86
N LYS A 47 -4.33 13.62 -10.30
CA LYS A 47 -4.94 13.69 -11.63
C LYS A 47 -3.92 13.47 -12.74
N LEU A 48 -2.75 14.10 -12.65
CA LEU A 48 -1.70 13.94 -13.66
C LEU A 48 -1.24 12.48 -13.74
N ALA A 49 -0.96 11.85 -12.60
CA ALA A 49 -0.56 10.46 -12.55
C ALA A 49 -1.63 9.52 -13.13
N ASN A 50 -2.91 9.73 -12.79
CA ASN A 50 -4.02 8.95 -13.36
C ASN A 50 -4.20 9.15 -14.87
N ASP A 51 -3.88 10.33 -15.38
CA ASP A 51 -3.87 10.64 -16.82
C ASP A 51 -2.60 10.13 -17.53
N GLY A 52 -1.67 9.46 -16.82
CA GLY A 52 -0.39 9.00 -17.35
C GLY A 52 0.61 10.12 -17.65
N LYS A 53 0.43 11.29 -17.01
CA LYS A 53 1.26 12.47 -17.19
C LYS A 53 2.32 12.57 -16.08
N PRO A 54 3.49 13.17 -16.37
CA PRO A 54 4.52 13.36 -15.36
C PRO A 54 4.04 14.30 -14.25
N VAL A 55 4.48 14.00 -13.03
CA VAL A 55 4.34 14.88 -11.86
C VAL A 55 5.41 15.98 -11.99
N PRO A 56 5.05 17.28 -11.92
CA PRO A 56 6.00 18.36 -12.22
C PRO A 56 7.19 18.45 -11.26
N ASP A 57 7.01 18.06 -10.00
CA ASP A 57 8.05 17.99 -8.98
C ASP A 57 7.91 16.64 -8.26
N PRO A 58 8.54 15.57 -8.76
CA PRO A 58 8.41 14.24 -8.15
C PRO A 58 9.12 14.15 -6.79
N SER A 59 10.05 15.06 -6.47
CA SER A 59 10.81 15.03 -5.21
C SER A 59 9.91 15.15 -3.97
N ILE A 60 8.73 15.78 -4.10
CA ILE A 60 7.75 15.88 -3.01
C ILE A 60 7.12 14.53 -2.65
N LEU A 61 7.28 13.52 -3.50
CA LEU A 61 6.78 12.16 -3.29
C LEU A 61 7.86 11.22 -2.75
N HIS A 62 9.09 11.70 -2.54
CA HIS A 62 10.21 10.85 -2.13
C HIS A 62 10.50 11.02 -0.63
N ASP A 63 10.83 9.90 0.02
CA ASP A 63 11.27 9.90 1.41
C ASP A 63 12.64 10.54 1.58
N GLU A 64 13.47 10.54 0.53
CA GLU A 64 14.83 11.09 0.50
C GLU A 64 15.18 11.61 -0.91
N ASP A 65 16.19 12.47 -0.99
CA ASP A 65 16.59 13.12 -2.26
C ASP A 65 17.38 12.16 -3.19
N SER A 66 17.79 11.00 -2.68
CA SER A 66 18.61 10.02 -3.41
C SER A 66 18.10 8.59 -3.24
N VAL A 67 18.15 7.82 -4.31
CA VAL A 67 17.85 6.38 -4.31
C VAL A 67 18.86 5.63 -3.43
N LYS A 68 18.35 4.73 -2.58
CA LYS A 68 19.20 3.90 -1.72
C LYS A 68 20.07 2.94 -2.55
N PRO A 69 21.33 2.66 -2.16
CA PRO A 69 22.25 1.82 -2.93
C PRO A 69 21.68 0.46 -3.37
N TYR A 70 20.94 -0.21 -2.47
CA TYR A 70 20.34 -1.52 -2.75
C TYR A 70 19.21 -1.49 -3.80
N PHE A 71 18.81 -0.31 -4.28
CA PHE A 71 17.76 -0.12 -5.27
C PHE A 71 18.22 0.75 -6.46
N GLN A 72 19.49 1.19 -6.50
CA GLN A 72 20.00 2.08 -7.56
C GLN A 72 19.89 1.48 -8.97
N ASP A 73 19.93 0.15 -9.09
CA ASP A 73 19.79 -0.56 -10.36
C ASP A 73 18.32 -0.82 -10.74
N GLY A 74 17.37 -0.28 -9.98
CA GLY A 74 15.93 -0.44 -10.22
C GLY A 74 15.36 -1.82 -9.83
N VAL A 75 16.14 -2.65 -9.14
CA VAL A 75 15.69 -3.96 -8.65
C VAL A 75 15.79 -4.00 -7.13
N LEU A 76 14.65 -4.08 -6.45
CA LEU A 76 14.59 -4.32 -5.02
C LEU A 76 14.64 -5.83 -4.77
N GLU A 77 15.82 -6.34 -4.46
CA GLU A 77 15.97 -7.73 -4.03
C GLU A 77 15.58 -7.88 -2.57
N TYR A 78 14.70 -8.84 -2.27
CA TYR A 78 14.24 -9.10 -0.91
C TYR A 78 14.31 -10.59 -0.56
N LYS A 79 14.42 -10.86 0.74
CA LYS A 79 14.30 -12.21 1.32
C LYS A 79 13.27 -12.20 2.43
N VAL A 80 12.57 -13.31 2.58
CA VAL A 80 11.67 -13.53 3.72
C VAL A 80 12.43 -14.26 4.83
N VAL A 81 12.40 -13.70 6.04
CA VAL A 81 13.10 -14.26 7.20
C VAL A 81 12.15 -15.13 8.01
N GLY A 82 12.53 -16.40 8.18
CA GLY A 82 11.76 -17.37 8.96
C GLY A 82 10.39 -17.67 8.37
N ASP A 83 9.47 -18.13 9.21
CA ASP A 83 8.09 -18.40 8.79
C ASP A 83 7.30 -17.10 8.63
N PHE A 84 6.76 -16.89 7.43
CA PHE A 84 5.93 -15.74 7.11
C PHE A 84 4.50 -16.20 6.74
N PRO A 85 3.52 -16.07 7.64
CA PRO A 85 2.19 -16.66 7.44
C PRO A 85 1.36 -15.96 6.36
N TYR A 86 1.76 -14.77 5.90
CA TYR A 86 1.01 -13.96 4.94
C TYR A 86 1.61 -14.01 3.52
N ARG A 87 2.16 -15.16 3.11
CA ARG A 87 2.80 -15.33 1.79
C ARG A 87 1.93 -14.85 0.64
N LYS A 88 0.65 -15.22 0.64
CA LYS A 88 -0.29 -14.82 -0.42
C LYS A 88 -0.41 -13.31 -0.57
N GLN A 89 -0.44 -12.58 0.55
CA GLN A 89 -0.54 -11.12 0.57
C GLN A 89 0.76 -10.46 0.15
N LEU A 90 1.91 -11.02 0.55
CA LEU A 90 3.22 -10.57 0.08
C LEU A 90 3.36 -10.75 -1.44
N ASP A 91 3.06 -11.94 -1.95
CA ASP A 91 3.16 -12.25 -3.38
C ASP A 91 2.22 -11.34 -4.20
N ALA A 92 1.02 -11.05 -3.67
CA ALA A 92 0.08 -10.12 -4.30
C ALA A 92 0.57 -8.66 -4.29
N ALA A 93 1.11 -8.18 -3.17
CA ALA A 93 1.70 -6.83 -3.08
C ALA A 93 2.87 -6.65 -4.06
N VAL A 94 3.75 -7.65 -4.16
CA VAL A 94 4.88 -7.66 -5.09
C VAL A 94 4.41 -7.69 -6.54
N ALA A 95 3.43 -8.52 -6.87
CA ALA A 95 2.85 -8.56 -8.21
C ALA A 95 2.21 -7.23 -8.61
N GLU A 96 1.54 -6.57 -7.66
CA GLU A 96 0.89 -5.29 -7.89
C GLU A 96 1.89 -4.17 -8.16
N TRP A 97 2.95 -4.08 -7.37
CA TRP A 97 4.06 -3.16 -7.63
C TRP A 97 4.74 -3.45 -8.96
N ASN A 98 5.13 -4.70 -9.25
CA ASN A 98 5.77 -5.04 -10.51
C ASN A 98 4.91 -4.70 -11.74
N LYS A 99 3.59 -4.85 -11.63
CA LYS A 99 2.65 -4.40 -12.66
C LYS A 99 2.65 -2.88 -12.81
N ALA A 100 2.62 -2.14 -11.71
CA ALA A 100 2.57 -0.68 -11.70
C ALA A 100 3.89 -0.04 -12.18
N LEU A 101 5.02 -0.70 -11.92
CA LEU A 101 6.36 -0.23 -12.31
C LEU A 101 6.68 -0.48 -13.79
N ASP A 102 5.89 -1.30 -14.49
CA ASP A 102 5.96 -1.54 -15.94
C ASP A 102 7.39 -1.83 -16.45
N GLY A 103 8.16 -2.59 -15.67
CA GLY A 103 9.52 -3.00 -16.02
C GLY A 103 10.60 -1.91 -15.88
N LYS A 104 10.25 -0.68 -15.51
CA LYS A 104 11.24 0.38 -15.20
C LYS A 104 11.95 0.15 -13.88
N ALA A 105 11.25 -0.49 -12.94
CA ALA A 105 11.80 -1.03 -11.71
C ALA A 105 11.07 -2.33 -11.37
N SER A 106 11.60 -3.10 -10.43
CA SER A 106 10.99 -4.36 -10.01
C SER A 106 11.36 -4.76 -8.58
N LEU A 107 10.52 -5.62 -8.00
CA LEU A 107 10.77 -6.31 -6.75
C LEU A 107 10.97 -7.80 -7.06
N LYS A 108 11.98 -8.39 -6.45
CA LYS A 108 12.36 -9.78 -6.69
C LYS A 108 12.71 -10.48 -5.39
N GLU A 109 12.04 -11.60 -5.12
CA GLU A 109 12.48 -12.48 -4.04
C GLU A 109 13.73 -13.24 -4.45
N VAL A 110 14.72 -13.27 -3.56
CA VAL A 110 15.92 -14.09 -3.71
C VAL A 110 15.93 -15.19 -2.66
N LYS A 111 16.57 -16.31 -2.99
CA LYS A 111 16.74 -17.40 -2.00
C LYS A 111 17.67 -16.93 -0.88
N PRO A 112 17.56 -17.51 0.33
CA PRO A 112 18.51 -17.22 1.40
C PRO A 112 19.98 -17.41 1.03
N SER A 113 20.29 -18.33 0.11
CA SER A 113 21.64 -18.58 -0.41
C SER A 113 22.13 -17.56 -1.44
N GLU A 114 21.21 -16.80 -2.04
CA GLU A 114 21.48 -15.77 -3.05
C GLU A 114 21.49 -14.37 -2.42
N ALA A 115 21.03 -14.24 -1.16
CA ALA A 115 20.98 -12.97 -0.46
C ALA A 115 22.36 -12.50 0.00
N ASP A 116 22.57 -11.20 -0.13
CA ASP A 116 23.79 -10.48 0.26
C ASP A 116 23.47 -9.35 1.27
N ASP A 117 24.44 -8.45 1.43
CA ASP A 117 24.33 -7.30 2.32
C ASP A 117 23.34 -6.24 1.83
N ASP A 118 23.01 -6.19 0.53
CA ASP A 118 22.04 -5.25 -0.06
C ASP A 118 20.62 -5.80 -0.12
N THR A 119 20.45 -7.11 0.04
CA THR A 119 19.14 -7.75 0.07
C THR A 119 18.27 -7.32 1.26
N VAL A 120 17.08 -6.79 0.99
CA VAL A 120 16.11 -6.37 2.00
C VAL A 120 15.47 -7.56 2.72
N ALA A 121 15.43 -7.52 4.06
CA ALA A 121 14.80 -8.54 4.89
C ALA A 121 13.34 -8.19 5.23
N ILE A 122 12.40 -9.03 4.80
CA ILE A 122 10.99 -8.98 5.22
C ILE A 122 10.79 -9.92 6.40
N ILE A 123 10.37 -9.36 7.53
CA ILE A 123 10.31 -10.05 8.81
C ILE A 123 8.90 -9.95 9.40
N TYR A 124 8.32 -11.11 9.72
CA TYR A 124 7.07 -11.17 10.47
C TYR A 124 7.32 -10.95 11.97
N LYS A 125 6.58 -10.02 12.58
CA LYS A 125 6.62 -9.72 14.02
C LYS A 125 5.19 -9.82 14.58
N PRO A 126 4.75 -10.96 15.12
CA PRO A 126 3.38 -11.10 15.63
C PRO A 126 3.10 -10.07 16.72
N ASP A 127 1.95 -9.39 16.62
CA ASP A 127 1.47 -8.44 17.64
C ASP A 127 0.01 -8.76 18.00
N PRO A 128 -0.24 -9.78 18.84
CA PRO A 128 -1.57 -10.36 19.02
C PRO A 128 -2.64 -9.39 19.56
N ASN A 129 -2.23 -8.27 20.14
CA ASN A 129 -3.14 -7.24 20.69
C ASN A 129 -3.09 -5.92 19.90
N GLY A 130 -2.41 -5.90 18.75
CA GLY A 130 -2.17 -4.70 17.95
C GLY A 130 -3.16 -4.48 16.82
N TYR A 131 -2.80 -3.55 15.94
CA TYR A 131 -3.43 -3.33 14.63
C TYR A 131 -2.49 -3.84 13.54
N VAL A 132 -3.02 -4.08 12.34
CA VAL A 132 -2.18 -4.32 11.15
C VAL A 132 -1.28 -3.10 10.96
N GLN A 133 0.03 -3.30 11.10
CA GLN A 133 1.04 -2.26 11.03
C GLN A 133 2.26 -2.77 10.27
N GLY A 134 2.89 -1.86 9.56
CA GLY A 134 4.19 -2.07 8.95
C GLY A 134 5.20 -1.10 9.52
N ALA A 135 6.47 -1.41 9.30
CA ALA A 135 7.56 -0.45 9.46
C ALA A 135 8.70 -0.80 8.51
N ALA A 136 8.97 0.08 7.56
CA ALA A 136 10.16 0.07 6.75
C ALA A 136 11.32 0.75 7.48
N TYR A 137 12.49 0.16 7.38
CA TYR A 137 13.76 0.71 7.85
C TYR A 137 14.76 0.67 6.70
N PRO A 138 14.69 1.62 5.75
CA PRO A 138 15.57 1.68 4.59
C PRO A 138 17.05 1.57 4.94
N ASP A 139 17.52 2.31 5.95
CA ASP A 139 18.94 2.30 6.39
C ASP A 139 19.40 0.98 7.01
N HIS A 140 18.45 0.16 7.45
CA HIS A 140 18.71 -1.16 8.00
C HIS A 140 18.30 -2.29 7.05
N LYS A 141 17.79 -1.97 5.85
CA LYS A 141 17.34 -2.94 4.83
C LYS A 141 16.33 -3.93 5.41
N MET A 142 15.41 -3.44 6.25
CA MET A 142 14.42 -4.28 6.95
C MET A 142 13.01 -3.74 6.77
N VAL A 143 12.07 -4.67 6.58
CA VAL A 143 10.63 -4.41 6.64
C VAL A 143 10.03 -5.30 7.72
N PHE A 144 9.37 -4.69 8.71
CA PHE A 144 8.65 -5.41 9.75
C PHE A 144 7.17 -5.39 9.47
N ILE A 145 6.56 -6.57 9.41
CA ILE A 145 5.12 -6.74 9.26
C ILE A 145 4.56 -7.20 10.59
N LYS A 146 3.83 -6.29 11.26
CA LYS A 146 3.24 -6.48 12.58
C LYS A 146 1.74 -6.69 12.43
N ILE A 147 1.30 -7.91 12.65
CA ILE A 147 -0.10 -8.27 12.41
C ILE A 147 -0.68 -8.82 13.72
N PRO A 148 -1.89 -8.37 14.11
CA PRO A 148 -2.66 -9.06 15.14
C PRO A 148 -3.10 -10.44 14.65
N ASN A 149 -3.83 -11.19 15.46
CA ASN A 149 -4.54 -12.37 14.95
C ASN A 149 -5.57 -11.91 13.91
N ALA A 150 -5.16 -11.70 12.65
CA ALA A 150 -5.89 -10.89 11.68
C ALA A 150 -6.85 -11.68 10.79
N GLN A 151 -8.00 -11.06 10.52
CA GLN A 151 -9.07 -11.49 9.63
C GLN A 151 -9.29 -10.47 8.47
N TYR A 152 -8.26 -9.73 8.04
CA TYR A 152 -8.39 -8.71 6.98
C TYR A 152 -7.26 -8.81 5.92
N PRO A 153 -7.38 -9.73 4.95
CA PRO A 153 -6.34 -9.98 3.95
C PRO A 153 -5.90 -8.76 3.13
N GLU A 154 -6.84 -7.91 2.73
CA GLU A 154 -6.54 -6.70 1.93
C GLU A 154 -5.75 -5.67 2.72
N ALA A 155 -6.07 -5.46 4.00
CA ALA A 155 -5.31 -4.55 4.85
C ALA A 155 -3.86 -5.05 5.03
N VAL A 156 -3.67 -6.37 5.19
CA VAL A 156 -2.32 -6.96 5.27
C VAL A 156 -1.55 -6.77 3.96
N GLN A 157 -2.17 -7.02 2.81
CA GLN A 157 -1.55 -6.76 1.50
C GLN A 157 -1.18 -5.28 1.34
N GLY A 158 -2.12 -4.37 1.59
CA GLY A 158 -1.89 -2.93 1.48
C GLY A 158 -0.78 -2.45 2.40
N THR A 159 -0.71 -2.92 3.65
CA THR A 159 0.39 -2.61 4.56
C THR A 159 1.73 -3.13 4.05
N ILE A 160 1.80 -4.38 3.56
CA ILE A 160 3.04 -4.90 2.97
C ILE A 160 3.45 -4.04 1.75
N ALA A 161 2.51 -3.72 0.88
CA ALA A 161 2.77 -2.91 -0.30
C ALA A 161 3.25 -1.49 0.07
N HIS A 162 2.65 -0.86 1.08
CA HIS A 162 3.06 0.45 1.58
C HIS A 162 4.53 0.45 2.06
N GLU A 163 4.90 -0.51 2.91
CA GLU A 163 6.27 -0.57 3.42
C GLU A 163 7.29 -0.89 2.30
N LEU A 164 6.91 -1.69 1.30
CA LEU A 164 7.74 -1.91 0.13
C LEU A 164 7.93 -0.63 -0.70
N GLY A 165 6.93 0.26 -0.74
CA GLY A 165 7.05 1.58 -1.36
C GLY A 165 8.14 2.43 -0.70
N HIS A 166 8.20 2.46 0.63
CA HIS A 166 9.28 3.11 1.38
C HIS A 166 10.67 2.53 1.07
N MET A 167 10.77 1.20 0.94
CA MET A 167 12.03 0.57 0.54
C MET A 167 12.47 0.97 -0.88
N MET A 168 11.53 1.36 -1.74
CA MET A 168 11.81 1.89 -3.08
C MET A 168 11.96 3.42 -3.12
N GLY A 169 12.00 4.08 -1.96
CA GLY A 169 12.21 5.53 -1.83
C GLY A 169 10.95 6.38 -1.92
N ALA A 170 9.77 5.79 -2.07
CA ALA A 170 8.52 6.54 -2.04
C ALA A 170 8.21 6.99 -0.60
N GLY A 171 7.95 8.28 -0.42
CA GLY A 171 7.49 8.84 0.84
C GLY A 171 5.98 8.93 0.94
N HIS A 172 5.48 9.44 2.06
CA HIS A 172 4.04 9.63 2.20
C HIS A 172 3.51 10.62 1.17
N SER A 173 2.39 10.25 0.55
CA SER A 173 1.82 11.01 -0.55
C SER A 173 0.45 11.58 -0.19
N CYS A 174 -0.56 11.33 -1.00
CA CYS A 174 -1.85 12.00 -0.95
C CYS A 174 -2.95 11.03 -0.55
N ALA A 175 -4.00 11.55 0.10
CA ALA A 175 -5.20 10.77 0.36
C ALA A 175 -5.72 10.08 -0.91
N GLY A 176 -6.06 8.80 -0.78
CA GLY A 176 -6.51 7.92 -1.85
C GLY A 176 -5.39 7.15 -2.55
N ALA A 177 -4.12 7.44 -2.26
CA ALA A 177 -2.97 6.66 -2.72
C ALA A 177 -2.60 5.55 -1.72
N LEU A 178 -1.77 4.59 -2.13
CA LEU A 178 -1.24 3.56 -1.25
C LEU A 178 -0.29 4.17 -0.22
N MET A 179 0.56 5.11 -0.66
CA MET A 179 1.53 5.78 0.20
C MET A 179 0.92 6.91 1.03
N ALA A 180 -0.40 7.02 1.15
CA ALA A 180 -1.01 7.99 2.05
C ALA A 180 -0.60 7.69 3.52
N GLY A 181 -0.14 8.71 4.25
CA GLY A 181 0.14 8.59 5.68
C GLY A 181 -1.15 8.39 6.49
N ALA A 182 -1.07 7.89 7.73
CA ALA A 182 -2.27 7.58 8.52
C ALA A 182 -3.23 8.76 8.78
N ASN A 183 -2.74 10.00 8.71
CA ASN A 183 -3.56 11.21 8.83
C ASN A 183 -4.21 11.65 7.50
N GLN A 184 -3.86 11.03 6.37
CA GLN A 184 -4.33 11.36 5.02
C GLN A 184 -5.36 10.33 4.54
N ASN A 185 -6.54 10.32 5.14
CA ASN A 185 -7.64 9.43 4.76
C ASN A 185 -8.47 9.96 3.57
N PRO A 186 -9.05 9.08 2.74
CA PRO A 186 -8.95 7.61 2.78
C PRO A 186 -7.58 7.10 2.30
N ILE A 187 -7.22 5.86 2.64
CA ILE A 187 -5.99 5.19 2.17
C ILE A 187 -6.39 4.08 1.19
N SER A 188 -5.63 3.92 0.10
CA SER A 188 -5.79 2.77 -0.81
C SER A 188 -5.07 1.54 -0.26
N TYR A 189 -5.67 0.35 -0.40
CA TYR A 189 -4.96 -0.92 -0.15
C TYR A 189 -4.20 -1.44 -1.39
N HIS A 190 -4.24 -0.66 -2.47
CA HIS A 190 -3.74 -1.01 -3.79
C HIS A 190 -2.81 0.07 -4.32
N VAL A 191 -1.75 -0.34 -5.02
CA VAL A 191 -0.78 0.55 -5.69
C VAL A 191 -1.53 1.38 -6.72
N THR A 192 -1.39 2.70 -6.62
CA THR A 192 -2.01 3.66 -7.53
C THR A 192 -0.99 4.22 -8.52
N PRO A 193 -1.44 4.87 -9.61
CA PRO A 193 -0.54 5.55 -10.53
C PRO A 193 0.36 6.60 -9.86
N LEU A 194 -0.12 7.25 -8.78
CA LEU A 194 0.69 8.22 -8.05
C LEU A 194 1.85 7.55 -7.29
N ASP A 195 1.61 6.35 -6.76
CA ASP A 195 2.63 5.58 -6.05
C ASP A 195 3.71 5.07 -7.02
N ALA A 196 3.31 4.63 -8.22
CA ALA A 196 4.27 4.29 -9.27
C ALA A 196 5.11 5.50 -9.72
N ALA A 197 4.48 6.68 -9.84
CA ALA A 197 5.21 7.91 -10.13
C ALA A 197 6.25 8.26 -9.05
N ALA A 198 5.92 8.03 -7.76
CA ALA A 198 6.83 8.26 -6.64
C ALA A 198 8.06 7.34 -6.63
N VAL A 199 7.99 6.17 -7.28
CA VAL A 199 9.13 5.25 -7.39
C VAL A 199 9.94 5.51 -8.66
N ILE A 200 9.26 5.82 -9.77
CA ILE A 200 9.90 5.88 -11.09
C ILE A 200 10.46 7.27 -11.38
N GLN A 201 9.66 8.31 -11.17
CA GLN A 201 9.96 9.64 -11.71
C GLN A 201 11.08 10.30 -10.91
N GLY A 202 12.08 10.83 -11.61
CA GLY A 202 13.29 11.39 -10.99
C GLY A 202 14.27 10.35 -10.43
N GLN A 203 13.97 9.04 -10.55
CA GLN A 203 14.85 7.96 -10.11
C GLN A 203 15.30 7.06 -11.28
N PHE A 204 14.39 6.70 -12.19
CA PHE A 204 14.61 5.73 -13.29
C PHE A 204 14.04 6.20 -14.65
N ASP A 205 13.98 7.51 -14.88
CA ASP A 205 13.43 8.11 -16.10
C ASP A 205 14.34 8.00 -17.34
#